data_AF-A0A485KUV9-F1
#
_entry.id   AF-A0A485KUV9-F1
#
_cell.length_a   1.000
_cell.length_b   1.000
_cell.length_c   1.000
_cell.angle_alpha   90.00
_cell.angle_beta   90.00
_cell.angle_gamma   90.00
#
_symmetry.space_group_name_H-M   'P 1'
#
loop_
_entity.id
_entity.type
_entity.pdbx_description
1 polymer ?
#
loop_
_entity_poly.entity_id
_entity_poly.type
_entity_poly.pdbx_seq_one_letter_code
_entity_poly.pdbx_strand_id
1 'polypeptide(L)'
;MGRVDMLLLDRPDGESTSKDVAFEECALLIKKREQSRASTRRWRANQQLTLASLRQQVSHLEDELKQRMSGDPRTLGGRRMELVEAKKRFLVVQNMQLDRALKVRQESFARYQITLQRHTLDLLYDNDFLVYWTKQTQGRLLALDSVHHPDRVFNGIHCMTHMSKHAMHYDLRKHYGGLDPVAMGDLVWASLQDKAMYMQLGERSVDHTIIRIVNQDMVVMGVKLWMVTHPNQIVQRYIILHRRRSGSTYLVTATALTDTLNPGPHALVYAGATATDAMRSGFHSRIRGAFCLESGTIDQAKAAFEVIIFAQCRFETYVQASQGWGRGGPMSQ
;
A
#
# COMPACT_ATOMS: atom_id res chain seq x y z
N MET A 1 -30.58 35.78 -67.93
CA MET A 1 -29.13 35.49 -67.75
C MET A 1 -28.68 36.16 -66.46
N GLY A 2 -28.20 35.52 -65.40
CA GLY A 2 -28.26 34.14 -64.94
C GLY A 2 -28.31 34.22 -63.40
N ARG A 3 -29.07 33.32 -62.75
CA ARG A 3 -29.05 33.20 -61.28
C ARG A 3 -28.15 32.01 -60.95
N VAL A 4 -27.15 32.31 -60.13
CA VAL A 4 -26.17 31.37 -59.60
C VAL A 4 -26.81 30.64 -58.42
N ASP A 5 -26.89 29.32 -58.53
CA ASP A 5 -27.10 28.42 -57.39
C ASP A 5 -25.90 28.53 -56.45
N MET A 6 -26.16 28.87 -55.18
CA MET A 6 -25.17 28.80 -54.13
C MET A 6 -25.57 27.70 -53.14
N LEU A 7 -24.70 26.71 -53.09
CA LEU A 7 -24.78 25.44 -52.40
C LEU A 7 -25.13 25.57 -50.91
N LEU A 8 -26.04 24.70 -50.46
CA LEU A 8 -26.13 24.24 -49.08
C LEU A 8 -24.77 23.70 -48.63
N LEU A 9 -24.18 24.37 -47.65
CA LEU A 9 -23.10 23.83 -46.83
C LEU A 9 -23.72 23.41 -45.49
N ASP A 10 -23.78 22.09 -45.31
CA ASP A 10 -24.00 21.44 -44.03
C ASP A 10 -23.11 22.05 -42.95
N ARG A 11 -23.73 22.58 -41.90
CA ARG A 11 -23.04 22.83 -40.63
C ARG A 11 -23.18 21.59 -39.76
N PRO A 12 -22.07 21.07 -39.19
CA PRO A 12 -22.15 19.96 -38.26
C PRO A 12 -22.69 20.46 -36.92
N ASP A 13 -23.88 19.98 -36.57
CA ASP A 13 -24.34 19.96 -35.19
C ASP A 13 -23.46 18.99 -34.39
N GLY A 14 -22.75 19.48 -33.38
CA GLY A 14 -22.10 18.59 -32.41
C GLY A 14 -20.82 19.10 -31.76
N GLU A 15 -20.84 20.27 -31.09
CA GLU A 15 -19.69 20.64 -30.23
C GLU A 15 -20.05 21.46 -28.98
N SER A 16 -21.34 21.63 -28.65
CA SER A 16 -21.75 22.43 -27.48
C SER A 16 -21.85 21.66 -26.16
N THR A 17 -21.97 20.33 -26.15
CA THR A 17 -22.21 19.57 -24.89
C THR A 17 -20.95 19.26 -24.08
N SER A 18 -19.78 19.17 -24.71
CA SER A 18 -18.54 18.80 -24.00
C SER A 18 -17.96 19.93 -23.13
N LYS A 19 -18.14 21.19 -23.53
CA LYS A 19 -17.65 22.35 -22.77
C LYS A 19 -18.53 22.65 -21.57
N ASP A 20 -19.85 22.51 -21.71
CA ASP A 20 -20.80 22.75 -20.63
C ASP A 20 -20.68 21.69 -19.53
N VAL A 21 -20.48 20.41 -19.89
CA VAL A 21 -20.25 19.33 -18.92
C VAL A 21 -18.91 19.51 -18.18
N ALA A 22 -17.84 19.92 -18.87
CA ALA A 22 -16.55 20.19 -18.24
C ALA A 22 -16.60 21.45 -17.32
N PHE A 23 -17.41 22.44 -17.68
CA PHE A 23 -17.63 23.64 -16.86
C PHE A 23 -18.44 23.31 -15.60
N GLU A 24 -19.43 22.43 -15.72
CA GLU A 24 -20.27 21.96 -14.62
C GLU A 24 -19.50 21.03 -13.66
N GLU A 25 -18.65 20.13 -14.18
CA GLU A 25 -17.72 19.33 -13.38
C GLU A 25 -16.67 20.19 -12.65
N CYS A 26 -16.14 21.22 -13.33
CA CYS A 26 -15.21 22.17 -12.72
C CYS A 26 -15.91 23.00 -11.63
N ALA A 27 -17.14 23.45 -11.85
CA ALA A 27 -17.95 24.15 -10.86
C ALA A 27 -18.27 23.28 -9.63
N LEU A 28 -18.57 21.99 -9.84
CA LEU A 28 -18.77 21.02 -8.76
C LEU A 28 -17.47 20.76 -7.97
N LEU A 29 -16.32 20.68 -8.63
CA LEU A 29 -15.02 20.55 -7.98
C LEU A 29 -14.65 21.80 -7.17
N ILE A 30 -14.91 23.00 -7.70
CA ILE A 30 -14.72 24.26 -6.98
C ILE A 30 -15.63 24.31 -5.76
N LYS A 31 -16.91 23.94 -5.90
CA LYS A 31 -17.87 23.88 -4.79
C LYS A 31 -17.43 22.87 -3.72
N LYS A 32 -16.95 21.69 -4.10
CA LYS A 32 -16.40 20.69 -3.16
C LYS A 32 -15.14 21.17 -2.46
N ARG A 33 -14.23 21.84 -3.18
CA ARG A 33 -13.02 22.45 -2.59
C ARG A 33 -13.37 23.57 -1.64
N GLU A 34 -14.36 24.40 -1.97
CA GLU A 34 -14.83 25.49 -1.11
C GLU A 34 -15.55 24.95 0.13
N GLN A 35 -16.35 23.89 -0.01
CA GLN A 35 -16.94 23.17 1.13
C GLN A 35 -15.88 22.53 2.03
N SER A 36 -14.84 21.92 1.45
CA SER A 36 -13.72 21.36 2.21
C SER A 36 -12.93 22.44 2.95
N ARG A 37 -12.67 23.59 2.29
CA ARG A 37 -12.04 24.76 2.91
C ARG A 37 -12.92 25.35 4.01
N ALA A 38 -14.23 25.49 3.78
CA ALA A 38 -15.18 25.99 4.77
C ALA A 38 -15.27 25.05 5.98
N SER A 39 -15.30 23.74 5.75
CA SER A 39 -15.24 22.72 6.81
C SER A 39 -13.94 22.83 7.60
N THR A 40 -12.81 22.98 6.92
CA THR A 40 -11.50 23.16 7.57
C THR A 40 -11.43 24.46 8.36
N ARG A 41 -11.99 25.56 7.85
CA ARG A 41 -12.09 26.85 8.57
C ARG A 41 -12.97 26.72 9.81
N ARG A 42 -14.14 26.08 9.70
CA ARG A 42 -15.03 25.79 10.84
C ARG A 42 -14.35 24.90 11.87
N TRP A 43 -13.63 23.88 11.43
CA TRP A 43 -12.88 22.99 12.31
C TRP A 43 -11.77 23.73 13.06
N ARG A 44 -10.98 24.57 12.36
CA ARG A 44 -9.95 25.40 13.00
C ARG A 44 -10.56 26.44 13.95
N ALA A 45 -11.67 27.07 13.58
CA ALA A 45 -12.38 28.02 14.44
C ALA A 45 -12.92 27.33 15.70
N ASN A 46 -13.53 26.15 15.57
CA ASN A 46 -13.99 25.35 16.71
C ASN A 46 -12.83 24.89 17.59
N GLN A 47 -11.70 24.49 16.99
CA GLN A 47 -10.50 24.11 17.71
C GLN A 47 -9.92 25.30 18.49
N GLN A 48 -9.87 26.49 17.88
CA GLN A 48 -9.44 27.72 18.55
C GLN A 48 -10.39 28.13 19.68
N LEU A 49 -11.71 28.04 19.47
CA LEU A 49 -12.72 28.28 20.51
C LEU A 49 -12.56 27.30 21.67
N THR A 50 -12.34 26.02 21.38
CA THR A 50 -12.14 25.00 22.40
C THR A 50 -10.84 25.26 23.17
N LEU A 51 -9.75 25.61 22.48
CA LEU A 51 -8.48 25.96 23.12
C LEU A 51 -8.59 27.25 23.94
N ALA A 52 -9.30 28.27 23.47
CA ALA A 52 -9.54 29.49 24.22
C ALA A 52 -10.38 29.23 25.48
N SER A 53 -11.45 28.43 25.34
CA SER A 53 -12.26 27.99 26.48
C SER A 53 -11.45 27.19 27.49
N LEU A 54 -10.58 26.28 27.04
CA LEU A 54 -9.70 25.51 27.92
C LEU A 54 -8.67 26.40 28.61
N ARG A 55 -8.08 27.36 27.90
CA ARG A 55 -7.16 28.35 28.50
C ARG A 55 -7.85 29.21 29.55
N GLN A 56 -9.07 29.64 29.29
CA GLN A 56 -9.87 30.41 30.25
C GLN A 56 -10.23 29.56 31.48
N GLN A 57 -10.58 28.28 31.30
CA GLN A 57 -10.80 27.34 32.40
C GLN A 57 -9.53 27.11 33.22
N VAL A 58 -8.37 26.97 32.57
CA VAL A 58 -7.08 26.83 33.25
C VAL A 58 -6.75 28.10 34.04
N SER A 59 -6.88 29.29 33.44
CA SER A 59 -6.68 30.57 34.13
C SER A 59 -7.61 30.71 35.34
N HIS A 60 -8.90 30.40 35.17
CA HIS A 60 -9.87 30.44 36.26
C HIS A 60 -9.50 29.47 37.38
N LEU A 61 -9.07 28.24 37.05
CA LEU A 61 -8.64 27.25 38.02
C LEU A 61 -7.34 27.65 38.72
N GLU A 62 -6.42 28.31 38.03
CA GLU A 62 -5.18 28.84 38.61
C GLU A 62 -5.45 30.00 39.57
N ASP A 63 -6.37 30.90 39.22
CA ASP A 63 -6.77 32.01 40.08
C ASP A 63 -7.56 31.51 41.30
N GLU A 64 -8.43 30.52 41.12
CA GLU A 64 -9.14 29.86 42.21
C GLU A 64 -8.18 29.09 43.15
N LEU A 65 -7.12 28.47 42.60
CA LEU A 65 -6.07 27.83 43.38
C LEU A 65 -5.27 28.87 44.18
N LYS A 66 -4.89 29.99 43.57
CA LYS A 66 -4.17 31.09 44.24
C LYS A 66 -4.99 31.68 45.38
N GLN A 67 -6.29 31.90 45.18
CA GLN A 67 -7.21 32.39 46.21
C GLN A 67 -7.43 31.39 47.35
N ARG A 68 -7.40 30.08 47.06
CA ARG A 68 -7.53 29.03 48.08
C ARG A 68 -6.24 28.78 48.87
N MET A 69 -5.09 29.14 48.30
CA MET A 69 -3.77 29.05 48.96
C MET A 69 -3.45 30.26 49.86
N SER A 70 -4.20 31.36 49.75
CA SER A 70 -4.04 32.57 50.59
C SER A 70 -4.97 32.63 51.81
N GLY A 71 -5.72 31.56 52.11
CA GLY A 71 -6.63 31.45 53.26
C GLY A 71 -6.00 30.83 54.52
N ASP A 72 -6.36 31.36 55.69
CA ASP A 72 -5.80 31.11 57.03
C ASP A 72 -5.83 29.63 57.49
N PRO A 73 -4.75 29.02 58.03
CA PRO A 73 -4.55 27.57 58.12
C PRO A 73 -5.46 26.79 59.10
N ARG A 74 -6.25 27.48 59.92
CA ARG A 74 -6.83 26.88 61.15
C ARG A 74 -8.26 26.32 61.02
N THR A 75 -8.92 26.46 59.87
CA THR A 75 -10.28 25.91 59.60
C THR A 75 -10.37 24.99 58.35
N LEU A 76 -9.23 24.65 57.74
CA LEU A 76 -9.14 24.13 56.37
C LEU A 76 -9.26 22.60 56.17
N GLY A 77 -9.13 21.78 57.22
CA GLY A 77 -9.04 20.31 57.06
C GLY A 77 -10.28 19.67 56.42
N GLY A 78 -11.47 20.03 56.89
CA GLY A 78 -12.75 19.48 56.39
C GLY A 78 -13.14 20.00 55.01
N ARG A 79 -13.10 21.33 54.80
CA ARG A 79 -13.44 21.96 53.50
C ARG A 79 -12.49 21.58 52.37
N ARG A 80 -11.20 21.38 52.67
CA ARG A 80 -10.21 20.93 51.68
C ARG A 80 -10.47 19.48 51.28
N MET A 81 -10.88 18.63 52.21
CA MET A 81 -11.26 17.25 51.91
C MET A 81 -12.51 17.17 51.03
N GLU A 82 -13.56 17.96 51.34
CA GLU A 82 -14.77 18.04 50.52
C GLU A 82 -14.49 18.51 49.08
N LEU A 83 -13.59 19.50 48.90
CA LEU A 83 -13.20 19.96 47.58
C LEU A 83 -12.47 18.87 46.78
N VAL A 84 -11.57 18.13 47.44
CA VAL A 84 -10.84 17.02 46.81
C VAL A 84 -11.82 15.92 46.39
N GLU A 85 -12.81 15.60 47.22
CA GLU A 85 -13.85 14.65 46.87
C GLU A 85 -14.72 15.13 45.70
N ALA A 86 -15.13 16.40 45.69
CA ALA A 86 -15.90 16.96 44.58
C ALA A 86 -15.11 16.92 43.26
N LYS A 87 -13.81 17.25 43.30
CA LYS A 87 -12.93 17.21 42.14
C LYS A 87 -12.67 15.77 41.66
N LYS A 88 -12.53 14.82 42.58
CA LYS A 88 -12.47 13.39 42.27
C LYS A 88 -13.72 12.94 41.51
N ARG A 89 -14.91 13.28 42.02
CA ARG A 89 -16.19 12.95 41.37
C ARG A 89 -16.27 13.54 39.95
N PHE A 90 -15.85 14.80 39.78
CA PHE A 90 -15.80 15.45 38.47
C PHE A 90 -14.88 14.73 37.48
N LEU A 91 -13.64 14.41 37.89
CA LEU A 91 -12.68 13.72 37.02
C LEU A 91 -13.13 12.30 36.66
N VAL A 92 -13.80 11.60 37.58
CA VAL A 92 -14.40 10.29 37.28
C VAL A 92 -15.48 10.41 36.19
N VAL A 93 -16.34 11.42 36.27
CA VAL A 93 -17.35 11.68 35.24
C VAL A 93 -16.70 12.03 33.90
N GLN A 94 -15.65 12.85 33.90
CA GLN A 94 -14.91 13.21 32.68
C GLN A 94 -14.24 11.99 32.04
N ASN A 95 -13.60 11.13 32.82
CA ASN A 95 -13.02 9.87 32.33
C ASN A 95 -14.09 8.94 31.76
N MET A 96 -15.25 8.82 32.41
CA MET A 96 -16.36 8.04 31.84
C MET A 96 -16.86 8.60 30.51
N GLN A 97 -16.87 9.93 30.33
CA GLN A 97 -17.22 10.54 29.05
C GLN A 97 -16.18 10.27 27.97
N LEU A 98 -14.89 10.33 28.31
CA LEU A 98 -13.79 10.00 27.39
C LEU A 98 -13.83 8.53 26.97
N ASP A 99 -14.08 7.61 27.91
CA ASP A 99 -14.23 6.18 27.61
C ASP A 99 -15.42 5.92 26.68
N ARG A 100 -16.57 6.59 26.92
CA ARG A 100 -17.72 6.51 26.00
C ARG A 100 -17.38 7.04 24.62
N ALA A 101 -16.68 8.18 24.54
CA ALA A 101 -16.28 8.77 23.26
C ALA A 101 -15.30 7.86 22.51
N LEU A 102 -14.34 7.24 23.21
CA LEU A 102 -13.42 6.26 22.64
C LEU A 102 -14.18 5.04 22.11
N LYS A 103 -15.13 4.51 22.89
CA LYS A 103 -15.94 3.37 22.50
C LYS A 103 -16.77 3.66 21.25
N VAL A 104 -17.45 4.82 21.19
CA VAL A 104 -18.20 5.26 20.00
C VAL A 104 -17.28 5.39 18.79
N ARG A 105 -16.06 5.91 18.96
CA ARG A 105 -15.09 6.05 17.88
C ARG A 105 -14.58 4.70 17.38
N GLN A 106 -14.32 3.76 18.29
CA GLN A 106 -13.95 2.39 17.95
C GLN A 106 -15.07 1.66 17.19
N GLU A 107 -16.31 1.80 17.65
CA GLU A 107 -17.48 1.23 16.96
C GLU A 107 -17.70 1.86 15.57
N SER A 108 -17.50 3.17 15.45
CA SER A 108 -17.61 3.89 14.17
C SER A 108 -16.51 3.47 13.21
N PHE A 109 -15.28 3.29 13.71
CA PHE A 109 -14.16 2.77 12.94
C PHE A 109 -14.42 1.34 12.46
N ALA A 110 -14.93 0.47 13.34
CA ALA A 110 -15.31 -0.90 12.98
C ALA A 110 -16.39 -0.92 11.89
N ARG A 111 -17.43 -0.07 12.00
CA ARG A 111 -18.48 0.07 10.98
C ARG A 111 -17.94 0.59 9.64
N TYR A 112 -17.06 1.58 9.67
CA TYR A 112 -16.40 2.10 8.48
C TYR A 112 -15.54 1.03 7.82
N GLN A 113 -14.77 0.27 8.61
CA GLN A 113 -13.96 -0.84 8.13
C GLN A 113 -14.81 -1.93 7.48
N ILE A 114 -15.97 -2.29 8.05
CA ILE A 114 -16.92 -3.24 7.45
C ILE A 114 -17.45 -2.72 6.11
N THR A 115 -17.79 -1.43 6.03
CA THR A 115 -18.35 -0.82 4.82
C THR A 115 -17.30 -0.75 3.70
N LEU A 116 -16.07 -0.38 4.07
CA LEU A 116 -14.94 -0.33 3.14
C LEU A 116 -14.55 -1.74 2.68
N GLN A 117 -14.59 -2.73 3.58
CA GLN A 117 -14.43 -4.14 3.24
C GLN A 117 -15.50 -4.59 2.24
N ARG A 118 -16.79 -4.29 2.46
CA ARG A 118 -17.87 -4.67 1.52
C ARG A 118 -17.66 -4.13 0.10
N HIS A 119 -17.33 -2.84 -0.05
CA HIS A 119 -17.05 -2.27 -1.37
C HIS A 119 -15.76 -2.80 -2.02
N THR A 120 -14.72 -3.05 -1.22
CA THR A 120 -13.48 -3.64 -1.74
C THR A 120 -13.72 -5.10 -2.18
N LEU A 121 -14.56 -5.82 -1.45
CA LEU A 121 -14.92 -7.20 -1.71
C LEU A 121 -15.63 -7.35 -3.07
N ASP A 122 -16.60 -6.50 -3.42
CA ASP A 122 -17.34 -6.61 -4.69
C ASP A 122 -16.42 -6.59 -5.94
N LEU A 123 -15.40 -5.73 -5.94
CA LEU A 123 -14.43 -5.65 -7.04
C LEU A 123 -13.35 -6.74 -6.98
N LEU A 124 -12.95 -7.18 -5.79
CA LEU A 124 -12.05 -8.33 -5.62
C LEU A 124 -12.75 -9.67 -5.89
N TYR A 125 -14.07 -9.70 -6.05
CA TYR A 125 -14.86 -10.87 -6.46
C TYR A 125 -14.98 -11.04 -7.98
N ASP A 126 -14.81 -9.98 -8.77
CA ASP A 126 -14.84 -10.07 -10.23
C ASP A 126 -13.56 -10.73 -10.78
N ASN A 127 -13.67 -11.98 -11.24
CA ASN A 127 -12.55 -12.74 -11.80
C ASN A 127 -12.00 -12.08 -13.08
N ASP A 128 -12.86 -11.43 -13.87
CA ASP A 128 -12.45 -10.81 -15.14
C ASP A 128 -11.58 -9.59 -14.87
N PHE A 129 -11.93 -8.80 -13.86
CA PHE A 129 -11.09 -7.71 -13.35
C PHE A 129 -9.70 -8.21 -12.94
N LEU A 130 -9.63 -9.30 -12.15
CA LEU A 130 -8.36 -9.85 -11.68
C LEU A 130 -7.48 -10.37 -12.82
N VAL A 131 -8.09 -11.07 -13.78
CA VAL A 131 -7.40 -11.59 -14.97
C VAL A 131 -6.93 -10.44 -15.87
N TYR A 132 -7.77 -9.43 -16.09
CA TYR A 132 -7.45 -8.26 -16.90
C TYR A 132 -6.21 -7.54 -16.37
N TRP A 133 -6.20 -7.18 -15.08
CA TRP A 133 -5.08 -6.47 -14.48
C TRP A 133 -3.79 -7.28 -14.41
N THR A 134 -3.91 -8.58 -14.18
CA THR A 134 -2.76 -9.51 -14.23
C THR A 134 -2.15 -9.52 -15.64
N LYS A 135 -2.97 -9.65 -16.69
CA LYS A 135 -2.50 -9.65 -18.09
C LYS A 135 -1.88 -8.32 -18.48
N GLN A 136 -2.51 -7.20 -18.13
CA GLN A 136 -1.96 -5.85 -18.35
C GLN A 136 -0.59 -5.69 -17.69
N THR A 137 -0.46 -6.14 -16.44
CA THR A 137 0.78 -6.06 -15.69
C THR A 137 1.88 -6.93 -16.31
N GLN A 138 1.54 -8.16 -16.72
CA GLN A 138 2.46 -9.04 -17.44
C GLN A 138 2.95 -8.40 -18.73
N GLY A 139 2.04 -7.92 -19.57
CA GLY A 139 2.39 -7.28 -20.85
C GLY A 139 3.32 -6.09 -20.64
N ARG A 140 2.98 -5.20 -19.70
CA ARG A 140 3.79 -4.01 -19.39
C ARG A 140 5.19 -4.36 -18.89
N LEU A 141 5.32 -5.29 -17.93
CA LEU A 141 6.61 -5.63 -17.35
C LEU A 141 7.46 -6.49 -18.29
N LEU A 142 6.87 -7.38 -19.09
CA LEU A 142 7.61 -8.19 -20.05
C LEU A 142 8.12 -7.36 -21.25
N ALA A 143 7.42 -6.29 -21.61
CA ALA A 143 7.84 -5.34 -22.64
C ALA A 143 8.94 -4.37 -22.18
N LEU A 144 9.34 -4.38 -20.91
CA LEU A 144 10.48 -3.59 -20.45
C LEU A 144 11.76 -4.07 -21.14
N ASP A 145 12.26 -3.24 -22.05
CA ASP A 145 13.58 -3.39 -22.62
C ASP A 145 14.60 -2.78 -21.66
N SER A 146 15.42 -3.63 -21.07
CA SER A 146 16.47 -3.22 -20.13
C SER A 146 17.87 -3.37 -20.73
N VAL A 147 17.98 -3.75 -22.00
CA VAL A 147 19.25 -4.10 -22.66
C VAL A 147 20.25 -2.93 -22.71
N HIS A 148 19.77 -1.69 -22.56
CA HIS A 148 20.56 -0.47 -22.74
C HIS A 148 20.98 0.21 -21.42
N HIS A 149 20.73 -0.41 -20.26
CA HIS A 149 21.02 0.18 -18.96
C HIS A 149 22.26 -0.45 -18.29
N PRO A 150 22.99 0.31 -17.46
CA PRO A 150 24.18 -0.21 -16.80
C PRO A 150 23.83 -1.42 -15.92
N ASP A 151 24.49 -2.54 -16.19
CA ASP A 151 24.37 -3.76 -15.39
C ASP A 151 25.26 -3.67 -14.15
N ARG A 152 24.67 -3.86 -12.97
CA ARG A 152 25.36 -3.93 -11.69
C ARG A 152 25.22 -5.34 -11.13
N VAL A 153 26.33 -5.91 -10.67
CA VAL A 153 26.33 -7.27 -10.13
C VAL A 153 26.42 -7.25 -8.60
N PHE A 154 25.46 -7.88 -7.94
CA PHE A 154 25.42 -8.04 -6.47
C PHE A 154 25.25 -9.53 -6.13
N ASN A 155 26.22 -10.16 -5.48
CA ASN A 155 26.17 -11.60 -5.14
C ASN A 155 25.78 -12.51 -6.32
N GLY A 156 26.30 -12.20 -7.52
CA GLY A 156 25.98 -12.91 -8.76
C GLY A 156 24.59 -12.63 -9.36
N ILE A 157 23.86 -11.66 -8.81
CA ILE A 157 22.60 -11.13 -9.36
C ILE A 157 22.96 -9.95 -10.27
N HIS A 158 22.71 -10.10 -11.56
CA HIS A 158 22.82 -9.02 -12.54
C HIS A 158 21.59 -8.12 -12.42
N CYS A 159 21.81 -6.83 -12.27
CA CYS A 159 20.76 -5.88 -11.92
C CYS A 159 20.82 -4.66 -12.84
N MET A 160 19.75 -4.44 -13.58
CA MET A 160 19.55 -3.22 -14.35
C MET A 160 18.39 -2.43 -13.75
N THR A 161 18.54 -1.13 -13.65
CA THR A 161 17.50 -0.23 -13.16
C THR A 161 17.30 0.94 -14.12
N HIS A 162 16.06 1.37 -14.25
CA HIS A 162 15.67 2.52 -15.07
C HIS A 162 14.66 3.34 -14.29
N MET A 163 14.90 4.65 -14.19
CA MET A 163 14.01 5.56 -13.49
C MET A 163 13.15 6.33 -14.48
N SER A 164 11.84 6.28 -14.30
CA SER A 164 10.87 7.18 -14.92
C SER A 164 10.43 8.26 -13.91
N LYS A 165 9.67 9.27 -14.33
CA LYS A 165 9.24 10.40 -13.47
C LYS A 165 8.58 9.98 -12.15
N HIS A 166 7.85 8.86 -12.13
CA HIS A 166 7.07 8.42 -10.96
C HIS A 166 7.29 6.95 -10.59
N ALA A 167 8.19 6.24 -11.28
CA ALA A 167 8.44 4.84 -11.02
C ALA A 167 9.88 4.44 -11.33
N MET A 168 10.42 3.57 -10.51
CA MET A 168 11.66 2.85 -10.79
C MET A 168 11.31 1.48 -11.36
N HIS A 169 11.86 1.16 -12.52
CA HIS A 169 11.82 -0.15 -13.14
C HIS A 169 13.13 -0.89 -12.88
N TYR A 170 13.05 -2.20 -12.72
CA TYR A 170 14.22 -3.03 -12.48
C TYR A 170 14.10 -4.39 -13.19
N ASP A 171 15.25 -4.94 -13.56
CA ASP A 171 15.41 -6.27 -14.16
C ASP A 171 16.58 -6.97 -13.45
N LEU A 172 16.27 -8.01 -12.66
CA LEU A 172 17.25 -8.84 -11.96
C LEU A 172 17.39 -10.17 -12.68
N ARG A 173 18.61 -10.62 -12.92
CA ARG A 173 18.89 -11.90 -13.57
C ARG A 173 19.89 -12.70 -12.77
N LYS A 174 19.62 -13.99 -12.59
CA LYS A 174 20.55 -14.91 -11.96
C LYS A 174 20.40 -16.32 -12.51
N HIS A 175 21.53 -17.01 -12.63
CA HIS A 175 21.56 -18.42 -12.96
C HIS A 175 21.72 -19.24 -11.67
N TYR A 176 20.91 -20.28 -11.54
CA TYR A 176 21.02 -21.28 -10.47
C TYR A 176 21.33 -22.63 -11.10
N GLY A 177 22.53 -23.15 -10.85
CA GLY A 177 22.95 -24.46 -11.37
C GLY A 177 22.19 -25.60 -10.70
N GLY A 178 21.79 -26.60 -11.49
CA GLY A 178 21.18 -27.84 -10.99
C GLY A 178 19.79 -27.73 -10.36
N LEU A 179 19.12 -26.56 -10.48
CA LEU A 179 17.75 -26.37 -10.01
C LEU A 179 16.73 -26.51 -11.14
N ASP A 180 15.59 -27.12 -10.80
CA ASP A 180 14.44 -27.24 -11.68
C ASP A 180 13.61 -25.93 -11.71
N PRO A 181 13.25 -25.41 -12.90
CA PRO A 181 12.45 -24.20 -13.03
C PRO A 181 11.07 -24.25 -12.36
N VAL A 182 10.42 -25.42 -12.36
CA VAL A 182 9.08 -25.58 -11.79
C VAL A 182 9.17 -25.59 -10.27
N ALA A 183 10.11 -26.35 -9.69
CA ALA A 183 10.35 -26.36 -8.24
C ALA A 183 10.68 -24.96 -7.70
N MET A 184 11.54 -24.22 -8.41
CA MET A 184 11.89 -22.85 -8.03
C MET A 184 10.70 -21.90 -8.14
N GLY A 185 9.91 -22.04 -9.20
CA GLY A 185 8.67 -21.32 -9.38
C GLY A 185 7.64 -21.57 -8.26
N ASP A 186 7.53 -22.81 -7.83
CA ASP A 186 6.64 -23.24 -6.75
C ASP A 186 7.08 -22.65 -5.42
N LEU A 187 8.39 -22.57 -5.19
CA LEU A 187 8.95 -21.92 -4.02
C LEU A 187 8.69 -20.41 -4.00
N VAL A 188 8.82 -19.71 -5.15
CA VAL A 188 8.45 -18.28 -5.27
C VAL A 188 6.96 -18.08 -5.02
N TRP A 189 6.12 -18.95 -5.58
CA TRP A 189 4.68 -18.91 -5.36
C TRP A 189 4.34 -19.08 -3.89
N ALA A 190 4.94 -20.08 -3.22
CA ALA A 190 4.74 -20.35 -1.80
C ALA A 190 5.25 -19.21 -0.92
N SER A 191 6.44 -18.68 -1.18
CA SER A 191 7.05 -17.63 -0.34
C SER A 191 6.28 -16.32 -0.35
N LEU A 192 5.54 -16.03 -1.43
CA LEU A 192 4.70 -14.85 -1.52
C LEU A 192 3.33 -15.01 -0.83
N GLN A 193 2.86 -16.24 -0.63
CA GLN A 193 1.61 -16.56 0.06
C GLN A 193 1.78 -16.89 1.54
N ASP A 194 2.89 -17.52 1.89
CA ASP A 194 3.14 -17.86 3.28
C ASP A 194 3.46 -16.59 4.07
N LYS A 195 2.67 -16.33 5.11
CA LYS A 195 2.81 -15.13 5.93
C LYS A 195 4.21 -15.06 6.56
N ALA A 196 4.73 -16.15 7.10
CA ALA A 196 6.01 -16.13 7.79
C ALA A 196 7.16 -15.85 6.82
N MET A 197 7.18 -16.51 5.65
CA MET A 197 8.18 -16.29 4.61
C MET A 197 8.06 -14.87 4.04
N TYR A 198 6.86 -14.41 3.67
CA TYR A 198 6.66 -13.07 3.11
C TYR A 198 7.14 -11.97 4.05
N MET A 199 6.82 -12.09 5.35
CA MET A 199 7.22 -11.12 6.37
C MET A 199 8.74 -11.12 6.58
N GLN A 200 9.42 -12.25 6.38
CA GLN A 200 10.88 -12.32 6.42
C GLN A 200 11.52 -11.74 5.14
N LEU A 201 10.85 -11.82 3.98
CA LEU A 201 11.34 -11.22 2.73
C LEU A 201 11.33 -9.69 2.75
N GLY A 202 10.34 -9.07 3.40
CA GLY A 202 10.18 -7.62 3.42
C GLY A 202 10.21 -7.02 4.82
N GLU A 203 11.23 -6.23 5.16
CA GLU A 203 11.36 -5.55 6.47
C GLU A 203 10.24 -4.57 6.80
N ARG A 204 9.44 -4.21 5.80
CA ARG A 204 8.46 -3.11 5.87
C ARG A 204 7.02 -3.61 5.92
N SER A 205 6.84 -4.93 5.81
CA SER A 205 5.55 -5.58 5.95
C SER A 205 5.14 -5.63 7.41
N VAL A 206 3.92 -5.18 7.69
CA VAL A 206 3.30 -5.20 9.04
C VAL A 206 2.35 -6.37 9.15
N ASP A 207 1.64 -6.66 8.07
CA ASP A 207 0.62 -7.70 8.04
C ASP A 207 0.50 -8.26 6.63
N HIS A 208 0.15 -9.54 6.57
CA HIS A 208 -0.11 -10.29 5.36
C HIS A 208 -1.28 -11.23 5.64
N THR A 209 -2.26 -11.21 4.74
CA THR A 209 -3.49 -12.00 4.85
C THR A 209 -3.93 -12.45 3.47
N ILE A 210 -4.32 -13.71 3.33
CA ILE A 210 -5.01 -14.19 2.12
C ILE A 210 -6.47 -13.74 2.22
N ILE A 211 -6.92 -12.95 1.26
CA ILE A 211 -8.29 -12.43 1.22
C ILE A 211 -9.18 -13.38 0.43
N ARG A 212 -8.66 -13.91 -0.69
CA ARG A 212 -9.42 -14.75 -1.60
C ARG A 212 -8.51 -15.72 -2.35
N ILE A 213 -8.94 -16.97 -2.45
CA ILE A 213 -8.37 -17.95 -3.37
C ILE A 213 -9.34 -18.05 -4.54
N VAL A 214 -8.91 -17.64 -5.73
CA VAL A 214 -9.77 -17.66 -6.94
C VAL A 214 -9.72 -19.06 -7.55
N ASN A 215 -8.52 -19.61 -7.69
CA ASN A 215 -8.25 -20.97 -8.12
C ASN A 215 -6.82 -21.35 -7.67
N GLN A 216 -6.33 -22.51 -8.13
CA GLN A 216 -4.99 -23.01 -7.75
C GLN A 216 -3.85 -22.10 -8.21
N ASP A 217 -4.08 -21.28 -9.23
CA ASP A 217 -3.08 -20.45 -9.89
C ASP A 217 -3.27 -18.95 -9.64
N MET A 218 -4.29 -18.55 -8.88
CA MET A 218 -4.60 -17.15 -8.59
C MET A 218 -5.13 -16.93 -7.17
N VAL A 219 -4.47 -16.05 -6.44
CA VAL A 219 -4.78 -15.68 -5.06
C VAL A 219 -4.72 -14.16 -4.90
N VAL A 220 -5.65 -13.61 -4.13
CA VAL A 220 -5.65 -12.20 -3.73
C VAL A 220 -5.25 -12.09 -2.27
N MET A 221 -4.26 -11.25 -2.00
CA MET A 221 -3.69 -11.04 -0.68
C MET A 221 -3.81 -9.58 -0.27
N GLY A 222 -4.06 -9.33 1.01
CA GLY A 222 -3.99 -8.01 1.62
C GLY A 222 -2.66 -7.88 2.36
N VAL A 223 -1.91 -6.82 2.05
CA VAL A 223 -0.67 -6.51 2.76
C VAL A 223 -0.73 -5.11 3.35
N LYS A 224 -0.22 -4.97 4.57
CA LYS A 224 0.00 -3.68 5.23
C LYS A 224 1.48 -3.39 5.23
N LEU A 225 1.84 -2.21 4.76
CA LEU A 225 3.24 -1.80 4.59
C LEU A 225 3.45 -0.46 5.28
N TRP A 226 4.59 -0.30 5.96
CA TRP A 226 5.06 1.03 6.33
C TRP A 226 5.35 1.85 5.07
N MET A 227 5.12 3.17 5.09
CA MET A 227 5.49 4.10 4.01
C MET A 227 6.98 4.47 4.08
N VAL A 228 7.64 4.71 2.94
CA VAL A 228 9.12 4.97 2.92
C VAL A 228 9.37 6.37 3.43
N THR A 229 8.57 7.30 2.92
CA THR A 229 8.68 8.73 3.21
C THR A 229 8.04 9.11 4.55
N HIS A 230 7.16 8.27 5.09
CA HIS A 230 6.38 8.54 6.31
C HIS A 230 6.40 7.31 7.24
N PRO A 231 7.44 7.15 8.07
CA PRO A 231 7.66 5.92 8.85
C PRO A 231 6.55 5.60 9.89
N ASN A 232 5.67 6.56 10.19
CA ASN A 232 4.53 6.35 11.10
C ASN A 232 3.20 6.10 10.37
N GLN A 233 3.23 5.94 9.04
CA GLN A 233 2.04 5.69 8.23
C GLN A 233 2.05 4.29 7.66
N ILE A 234 0.99 3.53 7.95
CA ILE A 234 0.73 2.22 7.37
C ILE A 234 -0.23 2.40 6.19
N VAL A 235 0.10 1.80 5.05
CA VAL A 235 -0.78 1.73 3.88
C VAL A 235 -1.21 0.30 3.62
N GLN A 236 -2.47 0.15 3.22
CA GLN A 236 -3.02 -1.11 2.73
C GLN A 236 -2.77 -1.20 1.21
N ARG A 237 -2.33 -2.38 0.77
CA ARG A 237 -2.29 -2.76 -0.64
C ARG A 237 -2.97 -4.12 -0.81
N TYR A 238 -3.52 -4.33 -1.98
CA TYR A 238 -4.01 -5.64 -2.40
C TYR A 238 -3.06 -6.18 -3.47
N ILE A 239 -2.67 -7.45 -3.36
CA ILE A 239 -1.79 -8.09 -4.33
C ILE A 239 -2.58 -9.21 -5.00
N ILE A 240 -2.75 -9.10 -6.30
CA ILE A 240 -3.19 -10.21 -7.14
C ILE A 240 -1.94 -11.01 -7.48
N LEU A 241 -1.85 -12.21 -6.92
CA LEU A 241 -0.79 -13.16 -7.21
C LEU A 241 -1.33 -14.18 -8.21
N HIS A 242 -0.65 -14.35 -9.34
CA HIS A 242 -1.02 -15.31 -10.36
C HIS A 242 0.22 -16.06 -10.87
N ARG A 243 0.11 -17.38 -11.03
CA ARG A 243 1.16 -18.21 -11.62
C ARG A 243 0.72 -18.83 -12.95
N ARG A 244 1.67 -19.05 -13.85
CA ARG A 244 1.49 -19.87 -15.06
C ARG A 244 2.65 -20.85 -15.15
N ARG A 245 2.30 -22.12 -15.34
CA ARG A 245 3.24 -23.23 -15.46
C ARG A 245 3.18 -23.81 -16.86
N SER A 246 4.34 -24.07 -17.44
CA SER A 246 4.52 -24.87 -18.65
C SER A 246 5.71 -25.79 -18.42
N GLY A 247 5.84 -26.87 -19.20
CA GLY A 247 6.87 -27.89 -18.99
C GLY A 247 8.32 -27.38 -18.99
N SER A 248 8.58 -26.20 -19.56
CA SER A 248 9.93 -25.58 -19.62
C SER A 248 9.99 -24.15 -19.11
N THR A 249 8.84 -23.56 -18.72
CA THR A 249 8.78 -22.16 -18.30
C THR A 249 7.82 -21.97 -17.14
N TYR A 250 8.21 -21.11 -16.21
CA TYR A 250 7.39 -20.73 -15.08
C TYR A 250 7.27 -19.21 -15.01
N LEU A 251 6.09 -18.72 -14.64
CA LEU A 251 5.82 -17.29 -14.50
C LEU A 251 5.01 -17.04 -13.23
N VAL A 252 5.51 -16.21 -12.30
CA VAL A 252 4.70 -15.62 -11.22
C VAL A 252 4.52 -14.14 -11.51
N THR A 253 3.32 -13.64 -11.33
CA THR A 253 3.00 -12.23 -11.43
C THR A 253 2.36 -11.78 -10.12
N ALA A 254 2.90 -10.71 -9.54
CA ALA A 254 2.31 -9.99 -8.44
C ALA A 254 1.90 -8.60 -8.96
N THR A 255 0.59 -8.34 -8.98
CA THR A 255 0.02 -7.04 -9.36
C THR A 255 -0.47 -6.36 -8.09
N ALA A 256 0.15 -5.25 -7.70
CA ALA A 256 -0.34 -4.50 -6.54
C ALA A 256 -1.41 -3.48 -6.96
N LEU A 257 -2.48 -3.42 -6.18
CA LEU A 257 -3.54 -2.44 -6.23
C LEU A 257 -3.48 -1.55 -5.00
N THR A 258 -3.91 -0.30 -5.16
CA THR A 258 -4.11 0.63 -4.04
C THR A 258 -5.31 0.20 -3.18
N ASP A 259 -5.49 0.89 -2.07
CA ASP A 259 -6.69 0.80 -1.22
C ASP A 259 -7.99 1.12 -1.98
N THR A 260 -7.89 1.96 -3.02
CA THR A 260 -8.95 2.30 -3.97
C THR A 260 -9.05 1.34 -5.16
N LEU A 261 -8.32 0.22 -5.13
CA LEU A 261 -8.29 -0.80 -6.18
C LEU A 261 -7.80 -0.32 -7.56
N ASN A 262 -7.14 0.83 -7.61
CA ASN A 262 -6.47 1.29 -8.79
C ASN A 262 -5.12 0.55 -8.94
N PRO A 263 -4.69 0.24 -10.18
CA PRO A 263 -3.40 -0.37 -10.40
C PRO A 263 -2.29 0.50 -9.82
N GLY A 264 -1.57 -0.04 -8.83
CA GLY A 264 -0.32 0.55 -8.41
C GLY A 264 0.77 0.27 -9.46
N PRO A 265 1.80 1.13 -9.57
CA PRO A 265 2.97 0.78 -10.35
C PRO A 265 3.84 -0.26 -9.63
N HIS A 266 3.57 -0.59 -8.36
CA HIS A 266 4.21 -1.72 -7.69
C HIS A 266 3.75 -3.02 -8.33
N ALA A 267 4.64 -3.63 -9.11
CA ALA A 267 4.35 -4.88 -9.77
C ALA A 267 5.63 -5.66 -10.00
N LEU A 268 5.49 -6.97 -10.06
CA LEU A 268 6.59 -7.92 -10.15
C LEU A 268 6.16 -9.04 -11.09
N VAL A 269 7.06 -9.40 -12.01
CA VAL A 269 6.99 -10.62 -12.80
C VAL A 269 8.28 -11.39 -12.58
N TYR A 270 8.13 -12.58 -12.01
CA TYR A 270 9.17 -13.58 -11.90
C TYR A 270 9.03 -14.57 -13.06
N ALA A 271 10.02 -14.63 -13.93
CA ALA A 271 10.08 -15.56 -15.04
C ALA A 271 11.25 -16.52 -14.85
N GLY A 272 10.97 -17.79 -15.14
CA GLY A 272 11.91 -18.88 -15.01
C GLY A 272 11.89 -19.74 -16.26
N ALA A 273 13.06 -20.08 -16.80
CA ALA A 273 13.17 -21.00 -17.93
C ALA A 273 14.34 -21.96 -17.74
N THR A 274 14.17 -23.19 -18.24
CA THR A 274 15.26 -24.17 -18.30
C THR A 274 16.36 -23.65 -19.20
N ALA A 275 17.60 -23.62 -18.72
CA ALA A 275 18.75 -23.37 -19.57
C ALA A 275 18.95 -24.60 -20.46
N THR A 276 18.77 -24.44 -21.77
CA THR A 276 18.94 -25.51 -22.77
C THR A 276 20.38 -25.70 -23.21
N ASP A 277 21.32 -24.95 -22.62
CA ASP A 277 22.74 -25.01 -23.01
C ASP A 277 23.43 -26.24 -22.40
N ALA A 278 24.03 -27.06 -23.27
CA ALA A 278 24.65 -28.35 -22.91
C ALA A 278 25.80 -28.26 -21.89
N MET A 279 26.32 -27.06 -21.61
CA MET A 279 27.38 -26.81 -20.62
C MET A 279 26.90 -26.14 -19.32
N ARG A 280 25.63 -25.72 -19.22
CA ARG A 280 25.07 -25.05 -18.03
C ARG A 280 23.67 -25.55 -17.73
N SER A 281 23.56 -26.82 -17.34
CA SER A 281 22.31 -27.38 -16.83
C SER A 281 21.87 -26.58 -15.59
N GLY A 282 20.75 -25.88 -15.70
CA GLY A 282 20.25 -25.08 -14.59
C GLY A 282 19.10 -24.17 -14.99
N PHE A 283 18.82 -23.23 -14.10
CA PHE A 283 17.65 -22.39 -14.13
C PHE A 283 18.05 -20.93 -14.27
N HIS A 284 17.52 -20.25 -15.28
CA HIS A 284 17.67 -18.80 -15.42
C HIS A 284 16.46 -18.10 -14.83
N SER A 285 16.68 -17.45 -13.69
CA SER A 285 15.72 -16.55 -13.04
C SER A 285 15.81 -15.17 -13.67
N ARG A 286 14.67 -14.59 -13.98
CA ARG A 286 14.54 -13.19 -14.38
C ARG A 286 13.39 -12.54 -13.64
N ILE A 287 13.67 -11.46 -12.91
CA ILE A 287 12.69 -10.72 -12.12
C ILE A 287 12.59 -9.32 -12.67
N ARG A 288 11.45 -9.00 -13.28
CA ARG A 288 11.15 -7.66 -13.75
C ARG A 288 10.13 -7.03 -12.84
N GLY A 289 10.34 -5.79 -12.44
CA GLY A 289 9.35 -5.10 -11.64
C GLY A 289 9.38 -3.60 -11.81
N ALA A 290 8.39 -2.99 -11.20
CA ALA A 290 8.23 -1.55 -11.11
C ALA A 290 7.89 -1.19 -9.67
N PHE A 291 8.37 -0.04 -9.22
CA PHE A 291 8.17 0.49 -7.87
C PHE A 291 7.74 1.95 -7.96
N CYS A 292 6.64 2.33 -7.31
CA CYS A 292 6.19 3.73 -7.25
C CYS A 292 7.17 4.59 -6.45
N LEU A 293 7.58 5.72 -7.01
CA LEU A 293 8.31 6.74 -6.26
C LEU A 293 7.32 7.82 -5.84
N GLU A 294 7.11 7.96 -4.53
CA GLU A 294 6.21 8.97 -3.95
C GLU A 294 6.76 10.38 -4.10
N SER A 295 8.07 10.57 -3.90
CA SER A 295 8.76 11.85 -4.07
C SER A 295 9.43 11.98 -5.43
N GLY A 296 9.52 10.89 -6.20
CA GLY A 296 10.23 10.86 -7.50
C GLY A 296 11.74 11.07 -7.38
N THR A 297 12.31 10.96 -6.18
CA THR A 297 13.73 11.25 -5.93
C THR A 297 14.60 10.03 -6.20
N ILE A 298 15.84 10.29 -6.63
CA ILE A 298 16.84 9.24 -6.87
C ILE A 298 17.13 8.46 -5.58
N ASP A 299 17.18 9.13 -4.43
CA ASP A 299 17.47 8.48 -3.15
C ASP A 299 16.35 7.54 -2.72
N GLN A 300 15.08 7.90 -2.99
CA GLN A 300 13.96 6.98 -2.78
C GLN A 300 14.08 5.76 -3.70
N ALA A 301 14.48 5.96 -4.95
CA ALA A 301 14.71 4.85 -5.89
C ALA A 301 15.83 3.92 -5.42
N LYS A 302 16.95 4.47 -4.95
CA LYS A 302 18.06 3.68 -4.38
C LYS A 302 17.60 2.85 -3.17
N ALA A 303 16.91 3.48 -2.21
CA ALA A 303 16.40 2.78 -1.02
C ALA A 303 15.40 1.68 -1.39
N ALA A 304 14.51 1.94 -2.35
CA ALA A 304 13.57 0.92 -2.85
C ALA A 304 14.30 -0.24 -3.54
N PHE A 305 15.34 0.06 -4.33
CA PHE A 305 16.15 -0.94 -5.01
C PHE A 305 16.93 -1.82 -4.01
N GLU A 306 17.52 -1.23 -2.98
CA GLU A 306 18.20 -1.98 -1.91
C GLU A 306 17.26 -2.99 -1.25
N VAL A 307 16.03 -2.58 -0.90
CA VAL A 307 15.02 -3.48 -0.33
C VAL A 307 14.72 -4.65 -1.27
N ILE A 308 14.63 -4.41 -2.58
CA ILE A 308 14.40 -5.45 -3.58
C ILE A 308 15.57 -6.44 -3.63
N ILE A 309 16.82 -5.95 -3.63
CA ILE A 309 18.02 -6.80 -3.62
C ILE A 309 18.10 -7.60 -2.32
N PHE A 310 17.83 -7.00 -1.16
CA PHE A 310 17.80 -7.71 0.11
C PHE A 310 16.73 -8.81 0.14
N ALA A 311 15.54 -8.53 -0.37
CA ALA A 311 14.49 -9.54 -0.49
C ALA A 311 14.94 -10.72 -1.36
N GLN A 312 15.62 -10.45 -2.49
CA GLN A 312 16.17 -11.50 -3.34
C GLN A 312 17.26 -12.32 -2.64
N CYS A 313 18.20 -11.67 -1.94
CA CYS A 313 19.24 -12.35 -1.16
C CYS A 313 18.63 -13.24 -0.06
N ARG A 314 17.60 -12.76 0.66
CA ARG A 314 16.90 -13.57 1.67
C ARG A 314 16.19 -14.77 1.06
N PHE A 315 15.56 -14.57 -0.09
CA PHE A 315 14.96 -15.66 -0.84
C PHE A 315 15.99 -16.73 -1.23
N GLU A 316 17.20 -16.34 -1.63
CA GLU A 316 18.27 -17.28 -1.92
C GLU A 316 18.73 -18.09 -0.70
N THR A 317 18.79 -17.47 0.48
CA THR A 317 19.07 -18.19 1.73
C THR A 317 18.04 -19.29 1.97
N TYR A 318 16.75 -19.05 1.69
CA TYR A 318 15.72 -20.09 1.78
C TYR A 318 15.94 -21.21 0.76
N VAL A 319 16.26 -20.85 -0.47
CA VAL A 319 16.55 -21.83 -1.53
C VAL A 319 17.71 -22.74 -1.09
N GLN A 320 18.80 -22.16 -0.58
CA GLN A 320 19.95 -22.92 -0.09
C GLN A 320 19.59 -23.80 1.12
N ALA A 321 18.82 -23.29 2.09
CA ALA A 321 18.37 -24.06 3.24
C ALA A 321 17.49 -25.26 2.81
N SER A 322 16.59 -25.05 1.83
CA SER A 322 15.73 -26.11 1.30
C SER A 322 16.51 -27.19 0.53
N GLN A 323 17.61 -26.82 -0.14
CA GLN A 323 18.52 -27.78 -0.77
C GLN A 323 19.37 -28.53 0.25
N GLY A 324 19.73 -27.90 1.38
CA GLY A 324 20.46 -28.52 2.48
C GLY A 324 19.70 -29.68 3.14
N TRP A 325 18.37 -29.64 3.13
CA TRP A 325 17.51 -30.75 3.61
C TRP A 325 17.50 -31.96 2.65
N GLY A 326 17.92 -31.78 1.39
CA GLY A 326 18.02 -32.86 0.40
C GLY A 326 19.34 -33.66 0.43
N ARG A 327 20.30 -33.28 1.30
CA ARG A 327 21.53 -34.07 1.55
C ARG A 327 21.44 -34.95 2.80
N GLY A 328 20.25 -35.12 3.37
CA GLY A 328 19.96 -36.15 4.37
C GLY A 328 19.26 -37.33 3.71
N GLY A 329 20.02 -38.27 3.14
CA GLY A 329 19.51 -39.60 2.81
C GLY A 329 19.03 -40.36 4.06
N PRO A 330 18.23 -41.41 3.88
CA PRO A 330 17.38 -41.98 4.92
C PRO A 330 18.21 -42.62 6.04
N MET A 331 17.83 -42.33 7.30
CA MET A 331 18.13 -43.26 8.40
C MET A 331 17.24 -44.50 8.20
N SER A 332 17.81 -45.49 7.52
CA SER A 332 17.39 -46.88 7.60
C SER A 332 18.42 -47.65 8.43
N GLN A 333 18.24 -47.63 9.74
CA GLN A 333 18.32 -48.72 10.73
C GLN A 333 18.45 -48.13 12.14
#